data_AF-A0AAE3K3Q2-F1
#
_entry.id   AF-A0AAE3K3Q2-F1
#
_cell.length_a   1.000
_cell.length_b   1.000
_cell.length_c   1.000
_cell.angle_alpha   90.00
_cell.angle_beta   90.00
_cell.angle_gamma   90.00
#
_symmetry.space_group_name_H-M   'P 1'
#
loop_
_entity.id
_entity.type
_entity.pdbx_description
1 polymer ?
#
loop_
_entity_poly.entity_id
_entity_poly.type
_entity_poly.pdbx_seq_one_letter_code
_entity_poly.pdbx_strand_id
1 'polypeptide(L)'
;MPEPRVPGSGGEELALPCGESVDPQRLDLGMRSFECSCGETHAVVMDVHPPSRFVPEFLVEVLRETIETDDEFDEFGTAHVMGVMMEEFPEDVVTLDKSDDGNVGYGLLWVTDFDDRKLHEIVVELLVELMEHAISHADSNEAMTAFEEQMLEFDVAEFVEQYRDERDLETEHDRAI
;
A
#
# COMPACT_ATOMS: atom_id res chain seq x y z
N MET A 1 -20.94 -30.76 -27.32
CA MET A 1 -21.98 -29.94 -26.68
C MET A 1 -21.25 -28.82 -25.96
N PRO A 2 -21.63 -27.54 -26.10
CA PRO A 2 -21.02 -26.49 -25.30
C PRO A 2 -21.57 -26.58 -23.87
N GLU A 3 -20.69 -26.62 -22.88
CA GLU A 3 -21.06 -26.56 -21.46
C GLU A 3 -21.76 -25.23 -21.14
N PRO A 4 -22.75 -25.22 -20.24
CA PRO A 4 -23.52 -24.04 -19.92
C PRO A 4 -22.64 -23.08 -19.10
N ARG A 5 -22.16 -22.01 -19.74
CA ARG A 5 -21.45 -20.93 -19.05
C ARG A 5 -22.44 -20.02 -18.35
N VAL A 6 -22.28 -19.89 -17.03
CA VAL A 6 -22.98 -18.92 -16.20
C VAL A 6 -22.50 -17.51 -16.60
N PRO A 7 -23.39 -16.55 -16.92
CA PRO A 7 -23.00 -15.15 -17.08
C PRO A 7 -22.40 -14.67 -15.74
N GLY A 8 -21.10 -14.37 -15.74
CA GLY A 8 -20.32 -14.01 -14.53
C GLY A 8 -19.09 -14.89 -14.26
N SER A 9 -18.96 -16.05 -14.92
CA SER A 9 -17.83 -16.99 -14.70
C SER A 9 -16.55 -16.68 -15.48
N GLY A 10 -16.32 -15.41 -15.82
CA GLY A 10 -15.20 -14.98 -16.65
C GLY A 10 -14.54 -13.73 -16.11
N GLY A 11 -14.36 -13.64 -14.78
CA GLY A 11 -13.38 -12.71 -14.23
C GLY A 11 -12.01 -13.14 -14.70
N GLU A 12 -11.27 -12.25 -15.36
CA GLU A 12 -9.86 -12.49 -15.65
C GLU A 12 -9.13 -12.71 -14.33
N GLU A 13 -8.56 -13.90 -14.16
CA GLU A 13 -7.69 -14.21 -13.03
C GLU A 13 -6.45 -13.30 -13.11
N LEU A 14 -6.08 -12.72 -11.97
CA LEU A 14 -4.88 -11.92 -11.84
C LEU A 14 -3.69 -12.85 -11.61
N ALA A 15 -2.72 -12.85 -12.52
CA ALA A 15 -1.45 -13.56 -12.32
C ALA A 15 -0.60 -12.82 -11.28
N LEU A 16 -0.06 -13.55 -10.32
CA LEU A 16 0.70 -13.05 -9.18
C LEU A 16 2.21 -13.20 -9.42
N PRO A 17 3.05 -12.37 -8.77
CA PRO A 17 4.51 -12.49 -8.82
C PRO A 17 5.05 -13.88 -8.46
N CYS A 18 4.45 -14.54 -7.47
CA CYS A 18 4.81 -15.90 -7.05
C CYS A 18 4.49 -16.99 -8.08
N GLY A 19 3.83 -16.65 -9.19
CA GLY A 19 3.45 -17.56 -10.28
C GLY A 19 2.06 -18.20 -10.16
N GLU A 20 1.36 -17.96 -9.06
CA GLU A 20 -0.05 -18.35 -8.87
C GLU A 20 -1.01 -17.32 -9.48
N SER A 21 -2.32 -17.60 -9.45
CA SER A 21 -3.35 -16.65 -9.86
C SER A 21 -4.44 -16.52 -8.82
N VAL A 22 -5.06 -15.34 -8.74
CA VAL A 22 -6.20 -15.06 -7.85
C VAL A 22 -7.37 -14.46 -8.63
N ASP A 23 -8.59 -14.85 -8.25
CA ASP A 23 -9.81 -14.21 -8.74
C ASP A 23 -10.02 -12.89 -7.96
N PRO A 24 -10.02 -11.72 -8.63
CA PRO A 24 -10.21 -10.43 -7.97
C PRO A 24 -11.50 -10.36 -7.14
N GLN A 25 -12.56 -11.09 -7.52
CA GLN A 25 -13.82 -11.13 -6.77
C GLN A 25 -13.72 -11.78 -5.38
N ARG A 26 -12.60 -12.45 -5.09
CA ARG A 26 -12.33 -13.04 -3.76
C ARG A 26 -11.61 -12.09 -2.82
N LEU A 27 -11.18 -10.93 -3.31
CA LEU A 27 -10.50 -9.92 -2.51
C LEU A 27 -11.55 -8.93 -2.01
N ASP A 28 -11.95 -9.09 -0.75
CA ASP A 28 -12.94 -8.23 -0.12
C ASP A 28 -12.39 -6.80 0.08
N LEU A 29 -13.29 -5.81 0.01
CA LEU A 29 -12.95 -4.43 0.32
C LEU A 29 -12.36 -4.30 1.73
N GLY A 30 -11.24 -3.61 1.85
CA GLY A 30 -10.55 -3.44 3.13
C GLY A 30 -9.59 -4.58 3.49
N MET A 31 -9.54 -5.66 2.69
CA MET A 31 -8.62 -6.77 2.93
C MET A 31 -7.17 -6.29 2.88
N ARG A 32 -6.38 -6.74 3.87
CA ARG A 32 -4.97 -6.38 3.95
C ARG A 32 -4.04 -7.39 3.31
N SER A 33 -4.42 -8.65 3.34
CA SER A 33 -3.68 -9.76 2.75
C SER A 33 -4.58 -11.00 2.59
N PHE A 34 -4.10 -11.99 1.85
CA PHE A 34 -4.74 -13.30 1.72
C PHE A 34 -3.70 -14.43 1.72
N GLU A 35 -4.13 -15.62 2.14
CA GLU A 35 -3.34 -16.84 2.04
C GLU A 35 -3.35 -17.34 0.59
N CYS A 36 -2.17 -17.41 -0.03
CA CYS A 36 -2.00 -17.80 -1.42
C CYS A 36 -1.81 -19.31 -1.57
N SER A 37 -2.14 -19.83 -2.75
CA SER A 37 -1.90 -21.23 -3.12
C SER A 37 -0.41 -21.64 -3.11
N CYS A 38 0.51 -20.67 -3.21
CA CYS A 38 1.95 -20.92 -3.08
C CYS A 38 2.36 -21.30 -1.65
N GLY A 39 1.50 -21.04 -0.65
CA GLY A 39 1.73 -21.32 0.77
C GLY A 39 2.18 -20.10 1.59
N GLU A 40 2.31 -18.93 0.96
CA GLU A 40 2.67 -17.67 1.60
C GLU A 40 1.46 -16.73 1.68
N THR A 41 1.61 -15.61 2.41
CA THR A 41 0.59 -14.58 2.53
C THR A 41 1.00 -13.38 1.69
N HIS A 42 0.11 -12.91 0.82
CA HIS A 42 0.37 -11.77 -0.06
C HIS A 42 -0.44 -10.56 0.39
N ALA A 43 0.22 -9.40 0.45
CA ALA A 43 -0.42 -8.15 0.80
C ALA A 43 -1.30 -7.64 -0.34
N VAL A 44 -2.39 -6.99 0.06
CA VAL A 44 -3.39 -6.40 -0.83
C VAL A 44 -3.56 -4.93 -0.48
N VAL A 45 -3.44 -4.09 -1.50
CA VAL A 45 -3.74 -2.66 -1.43
C VAL A 45 -4.78 -2.34 -2.48
N MET A 46 -5.74 -1.50 -2.14
CA MET A 46 -6.81 -1.03 -3.00
C MET A 46 -6.84 0.49 -2.93
N ASP A 47 -7.36 1.14 -3.96
CA ASP A 47 -7.54 2.60 -4.00
C ASP A 47 -8.39 3.14 -2.84
N VAL A 48 -9.32 2.35 -2.33
CA VAL A 48 -10.14 2.69 -1.16
C VAL A 48 -9.36 2.73 0.17
N HIS A 49 -8.15 2.14 0.23
CA HIS A 49 -7.32 2.24 1.43
C HIS A 49 -6.70 3.64 1.50
N PRO A 50 -6.83 4.38 2.62
CA PRO A 50 -6.13 5.65 2.78
C PRO A 50 -4.63 5.42 3.01
N PRO A 51 -3.74 6.38 2.67
CA PRO A 51 -2.33 6.32 3.04
C PRO A 51 -2.12 6.18 4.53
N SER A 52 -3.11 6.63 5.32
CA SER A 52 -3.06 6.48 6.76
C SER A 52 -3.04 5.03 7.21
N ARG A 53 -3.35 4.06 6.35
CA ARG A 53 -3.05 2.65 6.61
C ARG A 53 -1.58 2.41 6.99
N PHE A 54 -0.64 3.16 6.42
CA PHE A 54 0.79 2.96 6.60
C PHE A 54 1.42 3.95 7.59
N VAL A 55 0.93 5.19 7.64
CA VAL A 55 1.52 6.24 8.47
C VAL A 55 0.44 7.09 9.15
N PRO A 56 0.71 7.71 10.31
CA PRO A 56 -0.23 8.61 10.97
C PRO A 56 -0.83 9.69 10.05
N GLU A 57 -2.08 10.09 10.28
CA GLU A 57 -2.78 11.09 9.46
C GLU A 57 -2.01 12.42 9.35
N PHE A 58 -1.35 12.86 10.42
CA PHE A 58 -0.56 14.10 10.36
C PHE A 58 0.60 14.00 9.37
N LEU A 59 1.20 12.82 9.17
CA LEU A 59 2.24 12.63 8.16
C LEU A 59 1.63 12.63 6.75
N VAL A 60 0.43 12.06 6.59
CA VAL A 60 -0.30 12.12 5.32
C VAL A 60 -0.58 13.58 4.93
N GLU A 61 -0.99 14.41 5.89
CA GLU A 61 -1.21 15.85 5.67
C GLU A 61 0.09 16.54 5.24
N VAL A 62 1.21 16.29 5.94
CA VAL A 62 2.52 16.84 5.57
C VAL A 62 2.95 16.41 4.16
N LEU A 63 2.76 15.13 3.81
CA LEU A 63 3.10 14.62 2.48
C LEU A 63 2.27 15.29 1.39
N ARG A 64 0.97 15.52 1.61
CA ARG A 64 0.09 16.25 0.67
C ARG A 64 0.46 17.72 0.51
N GLU A 65 0.93 18.35 1.57
CA GLU A 65 1.39 19.75 1.51
C GLU A 65 2.75 19.89 0.82
N THR A 66 3.59 18.85 0.90
CA THR A 66 4.98 18.89 0.43
C THR A 66 5.16 18.37 -0.99
N ILE A 67 4.38 17.36 -1.38
CA ILE A 67 4.51 16.67 -2.67
C ILE A 67 3.47 17.22 -3.64
N GLU A 68 3.93 17.88 -4.68
CA GLU A 68 3.10 18.26 -5.82
C GLU A 68 2.88 17.04 -6.73
N THR A 69 1.63 16.79 -7.11
CA THR A 69 1.23 15.71 -8.02
C THR A 69 0.95 16.29 -9.42
N ASP A 70 1.50 15.67 -10.46
CA ASP A 70 1.38 16.11 -11.86
C ASP A 70 0.42 15.23 -12.68
N ASP A 71 -0.38 14.39 -12.02
CA ASP A 71 -1.25 13.40 -12.63
C ASP A 71 -2.75 13.76 -12.47
N GLU A 72 -3.62 12.76 -12.61
CA GLU A 72 -5.08 12.95 -12.52
C GLU A 72 -5.60 13.03 -11.08
N PHE A 73 -4.76 12.80 -10.07
CA PHE A 73 -5.12 12.89 -8.67
C PHE A 73 -4.81 14.28 -8.11
N ASP A 74 -5.79 14.84 -7.40
CA ASP A 74 -5.69 16.20 -6.83
C ASP A 74 -4.64 16.31 -5.71
N GLU A 75 -4.34 15.21 -5.01
CA GLU A 75 -3.46 15.20 -3.82
C GLU A 75 -2.72 13.87 -3.69
N PHE A 76 -1.59 13.88 -2.97
CA PHE A 76 -0.87 12.67 -2.58
C PHE A 76 -1.80 11.64 -1.89
N GLY A 77 -1.62 10.37 -2.23
CA GLY A 77 -2.57 9.30 -1.95
C GLY A 77 -1.99 7.91 -2.16
N THR A 78 -2.80 6.88 -1.94
CA THR A 78 -2.37 5.47 -2.00
C THR A 78 -1.88 5.07 -3.38
N ALA A 79 -2.48 5.62 -4.45
CA ALA A 79 -2.00 5.40 -5.81
C ALA A 79 -0.54 5.85 -5.98
N HIS A 80 -0.15 6.99 -5.38
CA HIS A 80 1.23 7.49 -5.41
C HIS A 80 2.18 6.61 -4.60
N VAL A 81 1.78 6.19 -3.39
CA VAL A 81 2.56 5.25 -2.56
C VAL A 81 2.82 3.95 -3.34
N MET A 82 1.78 3.40 -3.96
CA MET A 82 1.92 2.18 -4.75
C MET A 82 2.68 2.41 -6.06
N GLY A 83 2.64 3.64 -6.61
CA GLY A 83 3.49 4.06 -7.71
C GLY A 83 4.98 3.91 -7.36
N VAL A 84 5.41 4.48 -6.24
CA VAL A 84 6.80 4.34 -5.75
C VAL A 84 7.15 2.87 -5.49
N MET A 85 6.24 2.09 -4.89
CA MET A 85 6.44 0.65 -4.71
C MET A 85 6.69 -0.10 -6.03
N MET A 86 5.93 0.21 -7.08
CA MET A 86 6.10 -0.43 -8.40
C MET A 86 7.36 0.04 -9.12
N GLU A 87 7.83 1.26 -8.86
CA GLU A 87 9.10 1.75 -9.40
C GLU A 87 10.30 1.03 -8.76
N GLU A 88 10.26 0.83 -7.44
CA GLU A 88 11.34 0.15 -6.70
C GLU A 88 11.28 -1.38 -6.81
N PHE A 89 10.08 -1.97 -6.84
CA PHE A 89 9.84 -3.42 -6.86
C PHE A 89 8.95 -3.85 -8.04
N PRO A 90 9.38 -3.64 -9.30
CA PRO A 90 8.55 -3.86 -10.48
C PRO A 90 8.19 -5.34 -10.73
N GLU A 91 8.96 -6.28 -10.18
CA GLU A 91 8.72 -7.72 -10.33
C GLU A 91 7.88 -8.30 -9.18
N ASP A 92 7.79 -7.60 -8.05
CA ASP A 92 7.16 -8.10 -6.82
C ASP A 92 5.77 -7.49 -6.58
N VAL A 93 5.30 -6.59 -7.46
CA VAL A 93 3.99 -5.93 -7.37
C VAL A 93 3.26 -6.07 -8.69
N VAL A 94 2.04 -6.59 -8.65
CA VAL A 94 1.12 -6.59 -9.79
C VAL A 94 -0.04 -5.64 -9.53
N THR A 95 -0.44 -4.89 -10.56
CA THR A 95 -1.58 -3.97 -10.52
C THR A 95 -2.70 -4.42 -11.45
N LEU A 96 -3.95 -4.14 -11.06
CA LEU A 96 -5.13 -4.44 -11.84
C LEU A 96 -6.12 -3.27 -11.77
N ASP A 97 -6.53 -2.78 -12.94
CA ASP A 97 -7.58 -1.78 -13.10
C ASP A 97 -8.95 -2.46 -13.18
N LYS A 98 -9.86 -2.05 -12.29
CA LYS A 98 -11.25 -2.48 -12.18
C LYS A 98 -12.22 -1.30 -12.10
N SER A 99 -11.80 -0.11 -12.51
CA SER A 99 -12.63 1.10 -12.53
C SER A 99 -13.95 0.93 -13.28
N ASP A 100 -13.98 0.09 -14.32
CA ASP A 100 -15.18 -0.26 -15.11
C ASP A 100 -15.96 -1.48 -14.57
N ASP A 101 -15.49 -2.17 -13.53
CA ASP A 101 -16.09 -3.40 -12.99
C ASP A 101 -16.86 -3.13 -11.68
N GLY A 102 -18.15 -2.85 -11.81
CA GLY A 102 -19.04 -2.61 -10.66
C GLY A 102 -19.27 -3.79 -9.73
N ASN A 103 -18.62 -4.96 -9.92
CA ASN A 103 -18.81 -6.13 -9.07
C ASN A 103 -17.82 -6.24 -7.91
N VAL A 104 -16.68 -5.53 -7.94
CA VAL A 104 -15.60 -5.67 -6.93
C VAL A 104 -15.53 -4.50 -5.93
N GLY A 105 -16.05 -3.33 -6.29
CA GLY A 105 -16.19 -2.18 -5.39
C GLY A 105 -14.94 -1.33 -5.15
N TYR A 106 -13.81 -1.67 -5.77
CA TYR A 106 -12.58 -0.88 -5.85
C TYR A 106 -12.23 -0.59 -7.31
N GLY A 107 -11.53 0.51 -7.58
CA GLY A 107 -11.11 0.89 -8.93
C GLY A 107 -9.72 0.39 -9.28
N LEU A 108 -8.79 0.38 -8.33
CA LEU A 108 -7.42 -0.13 -8.51
C LEU A 108 -7.09 -1.14 -7.42
N LEU A 109 -6.38 -2.19 -7.81
CA LEU A 109 -5.88 -3.24 -6.94
C LEU A 109 -4.38 -3.42 -7.17
N TRP A 110 -3.64 -3.56 -6.07
CA TRP A 110 -2.26 -4.00 -6.05
C TRP A 110 -2.12 -5.23 -5.17
N VAL A 111 -1.40 -6.23 -5.67
CA VAL A 111 -1.03 -7.43 -4.91
C VAL A 111 0.48 -7.57 -4.96
N THR A 112 1.09 -7.87 -3.81
CA THR A 112 2.55 -7.98 -3.70
C THR A 112 2.98 -9.40 -3.33
N ASP A 113 4.24 -9.74 -3.60
CA ASP A 113 4.85 -11.00 -3.12
C ASP A 113 5.21 -10.95 -1.62
N PHE A 114 5.05 -9.79 -0.98
CA PHE A 114 5.32 -9.57 0.43
C PHE A 114 4.07 -9.81 1.28
N ASP A 115 4.24 -10.21 2.54
CA ASP A 115 3.14 -10.12 3.50
C ASP A 115 2.82 -8.66 3.89
N ASP A 116 1.68 -8.45 4.55
CA ASP A 116 1.20 -7.11 4.92
C ASP A 116 2.13 -6.36 5.90
N ARG A 117 2.84 -7.06 6.78
CA ARG A 117 3.80 -6.42 7.69
C ARG A 117 5.03 -5.97 6.91
N LYS A 118 5.56 -6.84 6.05
CA LYS A 118 6.74 -6.52 5.26
C LYS A 118 6.46 -5.40 4.27
N LEU A 119 5.28 -5.40 3.64
CA LEU A 119 4.83 -4.29 2.81
C LEU A 119 4.81 -2.98 3.60
N HIS A 120 4.29 -2.99 4.83
CA HIS A 120 4.20 -1.81 5.68
C HIS A 120 5.60 -1.23 5.98
N GLU A 121 6.55 -2.08 6.36
CA GLU A 121 7.94 -1.66 6.60
C GLU A 121 8.54 -1.01 5.35
N ILE A 122 8.41 -1.64 4.18
CA ILE A 122 8.92 -1.10 2.92
C ILE A 122 8.26 0.25 2.59
N VAL A 123 6.93 0.35 2.71
CA VAL A 123 6.23 1.61 2.44
C VAL A 123 6.73 2.74 3.35
N VAL A 124 6.98 2.46 4.62
CA VAL A 124 7.51 3.47 5.55
C VAL A 124 8.93 3.89 5.16
N GLU A 125 9.80 2.94 4.78
CA GLU A 125 11.13 3.22 4.25
C GLU A 125 11.07 4.13 3.01
N LEU A 126 10.24 3.78 2.03
CA LEU A 126 10.09 4.56 0.80
C LEU A 126 9.54 5.96 1.04
N LEU A 127 8.60 6.13 1.98
CA LEU A 127 8.07 7.44 2.35
C LEU A 127 9.14 8.32 3.03
N VAL A 128 9.98 7.72 3.85
CA VAL A 128 11.13 8.40 4.47
C VAL A 128 12.12 8.86 3.40
N GLU A 129 12.49 7.99 2.46
CA GLU A 129 13.38 8.32 1.35
C GLU A 129 12.80 9.44 0.48
N LEU A 130 11.48 9.41 0.24
CA LEU A 130 10.79 10.47 -0.51
C LEU A 130 10.87 11.82 0.21
N MET A 131 10.69 11.84 1.53
CA MET A 131 10.85 13.07 2.34
C MET A 131 12.30 13.57 2.31
N GLU A 132 13.29 12.67 2.39
CA GLU A 132 14.71 13.03 2.28
C GLU A 132 15.00 13.73 0.94
N HIS A 133 14.52 13.15 -0.17
CA HIS A 133 14.66 13.76 -1.49
C HIS A 133 13.98 15.13 -1.55
N ALA A 134 12.76 15.28 -1.02
CA ALA A 134 12.06 16.57 -1.00
C ALA A 134 12.84 17.65 -0.20
N ILE A 135 13.36 17.30 0.98
CA ILE A 135 14.16 18.22 1.81
C ILE A 135 15.47 18.59 1.11
N SER A 136 16.09 17.66 0.38
CA SER A 136 17.33 17.90 -0.36
C SER A 136 17.17 18.99 -1.43
N HIS A 137 15.98 19.08 -2.03
CA HIS A 137 15.65 20.10 -3.03
C HIS A 137 15.31 21.47 -2.42
N ALA A 138 14.96 21.53 -1.14
CA ALA A 138 14.55 22.76 -0.46
C ALA A 138 15.74 23.68 -0.05
N ASP A 139 16.97 23.36 -0.47
CA ASP A 139 18.19 24.19 -0.29
C ASP A 139 18.51 24.58 1.18
N SER A 140 18.01 23.80 2.15
CA SER A 140 18.20 24.04 3.59
C SER A 140 19.09 22.96 4.22
N ASN A 141 20.41 23.19 4.22
CA ASN A 141 21.38 22.28 4.83
C ASN A 141 21.11 21.99 6.32
N GLU A 142 20.51 22.95 7.05
CA GLU A 142 20.15 22.76 8.46
C GLU A 142 18.99 21.77 8.62
N ALA A 143 17.97 21.86 7.76
CA ALA A 143 16.83 20.95 7.78
C ALA A 143 17.26 19.53 7.37
N MET A 144 18.15 19.41 6.38
CA MET A 144 18.71 18.13 5.95
C MET A 144 19.48 17.45 7.09
N THR A 145 20.42 18.15 7.71
CA THR A 145 21.23 17.58 8.81
C THR A 145 20.34 17.12 9.97
N ALA A 146 19.32 17.91 10.32
CA ALA A 146 18.39 17.57 11.41
C ALA A 146 17.49 16.37 11.07
N PHE A 147 17.16 16.18 9.79
CA PHE A 147 16.42 15.01 9.32
C PHE A 147 17.29 13.76 9.37
N GLU A 148 18.51 13.81 8.82
CA GLU A 148 19.48 12.71 8.85
C GLU A 148 19.77 12.23 10.29
N GLU A 149 19.94 13.16 11.24
CA GLU A 149 20.14 12.82 12.65
C GLU A 149 18.95 12.07 13.27
N GLN A 150 17.72 12.49 12.96
CA GLN A 150 16.51 11.79 13.43
C GLN A 150 16.37 10.42 12.78
N MET A 151 16.76 10.30 11.51
CA MET A 151 16.67 9.05 10.77
C MET A 151 17.65 7.98 11.26
N LEU A 152 18.80 8.37 11.81
CA LEU A 152 19.75 7.42 12.43
C LEU A 152 19.17 6.68 13.64
N GLU A 153 18.19 7.28 14.32
CA GLU A 153 17.55 6.70 15.51
C GLU A 153 16.19 6.05 15.19
N PHE A 154 15.68 6.21 13.96
CA PHE A 154 14.37 5.71 13.59
C PHE A 154 14.42 4.21 13.24
N ASP A 155 13.75 3.40 14.05
CA ASP A 155 13.56 1.98 13.79
C ASP A 155 12.20 1.76 13.10
N VAL A 156 12.25 1.43 11.80
CA VAL A 156 11.07 1.16 10.98
C VAL A 156 10.26 -0.01 11.52
N ALA A 157 10.93 -1.08 11.94
CA ALA A 157 10.25 -2.30 12.40
C ALA A 157 9.52 -2.03 13.73
N GLU A 158 10.16 -1.29 14.64
CA GLU A 158 9.53 -0.85 15.89
C GLU A 158 8.35 0.10 15.63
N PHE A 159 8.51 1.07 14.72
CA PHE A 159 7.43 1.97 14.32
C PHE A 159 6.23 1.19 13.77
N VAL A 160 6.46 0.27 12.82
CA VAL A 160 5.39 -0.54 12.21
C VAL A 160 4.70 -1.41 13.27
N GLU A 161 5.45 -2.02 14.17
CA GLU A 161 4.89 -2.81 15.26
C GLU A 161 3.95 -1.98 16.15
N GLN A 162 4.43 -0.85 16.67
CA GLN A 162 3.61 0.03 17.52
C GLN A 162 2.39 0.56 16.77
N TYR A 163 2.58 1.00 15.53
CA TYR A 163 1.52 1.60 14.74
C TYR A 163 0.42 0.60 14.37
N ARG A 164 0.80 -0.65 14.10
CA ARG A 164 -0.16 -1.73 13.87
C ARG A 164 -0.88 -2.12 15.14
N ASP A 165 -0.17 -2.26 16.27
CA ASP A 165 -0.78 -2.56 17.56
C ASP A 165 -1.82 -1.51 17.99
N GLU A 166 -1.55 -0.22 17.73
CA GLU A 166 -2.50 0.87 18.01
C GLU A 166 -3.75 0.84 17.12
N ARG A 167 -3.67 0.19 15.94
CA ARG A 167 -4.72 0.21 14.91
C ARG A 167 -5.44 -1.13 14.71
N ASP A 168 -4.85 -2.24 15.12
CA ASP A 168 -5.50 -3.56 15.28
C ASP A 168 -6.26 -3.59 16.62
N LEU A 169 -7.12 -2.59 16.86
CA LEU A 169 -8.17 -2.68 17.87
C LEU A 169 -9.25 -3.63 17.33
N GLU A 170 -8.96 -4.93 17.33
CA GLU A 170 -9.82 -5.98 16.77
C GLU A 170 -11.06 -6.27 17.64
N THR A 171 -11.11 -5.75 18.88
CA THR A 171 -12.18 -6.04 19.84
C THR A 171 -12.78 -4.80 20.50
N GLU A 172 -14.02 -4.93 20.99
CA GLU A 172 -14.76 -3.90 21.76
C GLU A 172 -14.11 -3.53 23.12
N HIS A 173 -13.00 -4.19 23.47
CA HIS A 173 -12.26 -3.97 24.71
C HIS A 173 -10.91 -3.31 24.48
N ASP A 174 -10.48 -3.18 23.24
CA ASP A 174 -9.21 -2.55 22.92
C ASP A 174 -9.36 -1.04 23.06
N ARG A 175 -8.51 -0.46 23.91
CA ARG A 175 -8.47 0.97 24.16
C ARG A 175 -7.17 1.51 23.59
N ALA A 176 -7.29 2.46 22.68
CA ALA A 176 -6.22 3.41 22.43
C ALA A 176 -5.81 4.03 23.78
N ILE A 177 -4.51 4.01 24.09
CA ILE A 177 -3.95 4.58 25.31
C ILE A 177 -3.91 6.11 25.18
#